data_AF-A0A2U0TYX8-F1
#
_entry.id   AF-A0A2U0TYX8-F1
#
_cell.length_a   1.000
_cell.length_b   1.000
_cell.length_c   1.000
_cell.angle_alpha   90.00
_cell.angle_beta   90.00
_cell.angle_gamma   90.00
#
_symmetry.space_group_name_H-M   'P 1'
#
loop_
_entity.id
_entity.type
_entity.pdbx_description
1 polymer ?
#
loop_
_entity_poly.entity_id
_entity_poly.type
_entity_poly.pdbx_seq_one_letter_code
_entity_poly.pdbx_strand_id
1 'polypeptide(L)'
;MEIQIIWLFLRHKNLHVIIIAMYWTLDLASKLEDAPWPATKEELIDYAIRSGAPAEVLENLQEIEDEGDVYESIEDIWPDYPTKDDFLWNEDEY
;
A
#
# COMPACT_ATOMS: atom_id res chain seq x y z
N MET A 1 -3.53 31.24 12.11
CA MET A 1 -4.34 30.15 12.67
C MET A 1 -5.54 29.82 11.77
N GLU A 2 -5.39 29.77 10.44
CA GLU A 2 -6.53 29.50 9.55
C GLU A 2 -6.25 28.49 8.42
N ILE A 3 -5.03 27.94 8.34
CA ILE A 3 -4.71 26.96 7.28
C ILE A 3 -5.06 25.52 7.73
N GLN A 4 -4.95 25.22 9.02
CA GLN A 4 -5.18 23.86 9.58
C GLN A 4 -6.66 23.38 9.50
N ILE A 5 -7.62 24.29 9.35
CA ILE A 5 -9.07 23.96 9.37
C ILE A 5 -9.57 23.52 7.98
N ILE A 6 -8.97 24.02 6.89
CA ILE A 6 -9.38 23.66 5.52
C ILE A 6 -8.98 22.21 5.20
N TRP A 7 -7.82 21.76 5.68
CA TRP A 7 -7.35 20.38 5.51
C TRP A 7 -8.21 19.34 6.22
N LEU A 8 -8.81 19.69 7.38
CA LEU A 8 -9.68 18.78 8.12
C LEU A 8 -11.00 18.51 7.38
N PHE A 9 -11.46 19.45 6.54
CA PHE A 9 -12.71 19.33 5.79
C PHE A 9 -12.54 18.63 4.43
N LEU A 10 -11.36 18.72 3.81
CA LEU A 10 -11.05 17.99 2.57
C LEU A 10 -10.66 16.51 2.82
N ARG A 11 -10.37 16.12 4.07
CA ARG A 11 -9.99 14.75 4.45
C ARG A 11 -11.19 13.79 4.60
N HIS A 12 -12.41 14.29 4.74
CA HIS A 12 -13.56 13.43 5.10
C HIS A 12 -14.35 12.84 3.91
N LYS A 13 -14.08 13.25 2.66
CA LYS A 13 -14.75 12.69 1.47
C LYS A 13 -13.91 11.73 0.64
N ASN A 14 -12.60 11.62 0.91
CA ASN A 14 -11.69 10.78 0.12
C ASN A 14 -11.41 9.40 0.74
N LEU A 15 -11.58 9.22 2.06
CA LEU A 15 -11.35 7.91 2.68
C LEU A 15 -12.22 6.79 2.06
N HIS A 16 -13.46 7.08 1.69
CA HIS A 16 -14.37 6.06 1.14
C HIS A 16 -14.11 5.72 -0.33
N VAL A 17 -13.41 6.60 -1.07
CA VAL A 17 -13.09 6.40 -2.50
C VAL A 17 -11.72 5.76 -2.69
N ILE A 18 -10.76 6.02 -1.80
CA ILE A 18 -9.43 5.39 -1.84
C ILE A 18 -9.51 3.89 -1.49
N ILE A 19 -10.33 3.49 -0.52
CA ILE A 19 -10.48 2.07 -0.09
C ILE A 19 -11.08 1.18 -1.21
N ILE A 20 -11.81 1.76 -2.16
CA ILE A 20 -12.43 1.02 -3.28
C ILE A 20 -11.57 1.00 -4.56
N ALA A 21 -10.49 1.79 -4.64
CA ALA A 21 -9.62 1.84 -5.81
C ALA A 21 -8.37 0.95 -5.68
N MET A 22 -7.89 0.71 -4.45
CA MET A 22 -6.71 -0.13 -4.19
C MET A 22 -7.11 -1.61 -4.08
N TYR A 23 -7.11 -2.33 -5.20
CA TYR A 23 -7.34 -3.78 -5.22
C TYR A 23 -6.07 -4.52 -4.80
N TRP A 24 -5.72 -4.50 -3.53
CA TRP A 24 -4.61 -5.29 -3.01
C TRP A 24 -5.06 -6.67 -2.55
N THR A 25 -4.23 -7.68 -2.84
CA THR A 25 -4.36 -9.03 -2.30
C THR A 25 -3.01 -9.45 -1.74
N LEU A 26 -3.03 -10.46 -0.88
CA LEU A 26 -1.80 -11.03 -0.31
C LEU A 26 -0.81 -11.50 -1.38
N ASP A 27 -1.28 -12.04 -2.51
CA ASP A 27 -0.40 -12.46 -3.61
C ASP A 27 0.25 -11.27 -4.33
N LEU A 28 -0.45 -10.14 -4.46
CA LEU A 28 0.09 -8.90 -5.03
C LEU A 28 1.10 -8.27 -4.08
N ALA A 29 0.76 -8.18 -2.81
CA ALA A 29 1.64 -7.68 -1.76
C ALA A 29 2.92 -8.52 -1.64
N SER A 30 2.83 -9.85 -1.76
CA SER A 30 3.99 -10.73 -1.73
C SER A 30 4.99 -10.46 -2.86
N LYS A 31 4.56 -9.86 -3.99
CA LYS A 31 5.49 -9.50 -5.08
C LYS A 31 6.40 -8.35 -4.66
N LEU A 32 5.90 -7.47 -3.79
CA LEU A 32 6.64 -6.31 -3.28
C LEU A 32 7.38 -6.61 -1.97
N GLU A 33 7.17 -7.75 -1.32
CA GLU A 33 7.89 -8.12 -0.08
C GLU A 33 9.42 -8.20 -0.32
N ASP A 34 9.84 -8.65 -1.51
CA ASP A 34 11.25 -8.73 -1.93
C ASP A 34 11.78 -7.42 -2.59
N ALA A 35 10.98 -6.35 -2.62
CA ALA A 35 11.40 -5.07 -3.17
C ALA A 35 12.55 -4.45 -2.35
N PRO A 36 13.36 -3.55 -2.94
CA PRO A 36 14.52 -2.97 -2.28
C PRO A 36 14.15 -1.87 -1.27
N TRP A 37 13.43 -2.22 -0.20
CA TRP A 37 13.02 -1.28 0.83
C TRP A 37 14.21 -0.71 1.64
N PRO A 38 14.14 0.54 2.12
CA PRO A 38 13.11 1.54 1.84
C PRO A 38 13.21 2.09 0.41
N ALA A 39 12.08 2.31 -0.25
CA ALA A 39 12.00 2.69 -1.67
C ALA A 39 10.95 3.78 -1.94
N THR A 40 11.17 4.61 -2.95
CA THR A 40 10.15 5.57 -3.43
C THR A 40 9.11 4.86 -4.31
N LYS A 41 7.98 5.54 -4.55
CA LYS A 41 6.94 5.07 -5.47
C LYS A 41 7.51 4.68 -6.84
N GLU A 42 8.36 5.52 -7.42
CA GLU A 42 9.00 5.28 -8.71
C GLU A 42 9.90 4.04 -8.68
N GLU A 43 10.69 3.88 -7.62
CA GLU A 43 11.58 2.72 -7.46
C GLU A 43 10.79 1.41 -7.33
N LEU A 44 9.65 1.44 -6.64
CA LEU A 44 8.75 0.29 -6.53
C LEU A 44 8.07 -0.05 -7.87
N ILE A 45 7.66 0.97 -8.64
CA ILE A 45 7.12 0.78 -9.99
C ILE A 45 8.18 0.16 -10.91
N ASP A 46 9.41 0.68 -10.89
CA ASP A 46 10.53 0.14 -11.67
C ASP A 46 10.86 -1.30 -11.27
N TYR A 47 10.86 -1.59 -9.97
CA TYR A 47 11.02 -2.95 -9.46
C TYR A 47 9.90 -3.88 -9.94
N ALA A 48 8.64 -3.45 -9.87
CA ALA A 48 7.49 -4.23 -10.34
C ALA A 48 7.58 -4.54 -11.84
N ILE A 49 7.99 -3.57 -12.67
CA ILE A 49 8.21 -3.79 -14.11
C ILE A 49 9.35 -4.79 -14.35
N ARG A 50 10.47 -4.65 -13.62
CA ARG A 50 11.66 -5.51 -13.80
C ARG A 50 11.48 -6.92 -13.28
N SER A 51 10.75 -7.09 -12.19
CA SER A 51 10.41 -8.39 -11.60
C SER A 51 9.31 -9.11 -12.38
N GLY A 52 8.59 -8.39 -13.26
CA GLY A 52 7.46 -8.95 -14.01
C GLY A 52 6.23 -9.13 -13.14
N ALA A 53 6.03 -8.22 -12.17
CA ALA A 53 4.83 -8.21 -11.34
C ALA A 53 3.56 -8.00 -12.19
N PRO A 54 2.40 -8.51 -11.72
CA PRO A 54 1.13 -8.31 -12.40
C PRO A 54 0.81 -6.82 -12.63
N ALA A 55 0.04 -6.52 -13.69
CA ALA A 55 -0.34 -5.15 -14.04
C ALA A 55 -1.11 -4.45 -12.90
N GLU A 56 -1.87 -5.24 -12.14
CA GLU A 56 -2.62 -4.81 -10.97
C GLU A 56 -1.70 -4.19 -9.88
N VAL A 57 -0.49 -4.73 -9.68
CA VAL A 57 0.50 -4.14 -8.75
C VAL A 57 0.91 -2.75 -9.23
N LEU A 58 1.15 -2.61 -10.53
CA LEU A 58 1.59 -1.35 -11.14
C LEU A 58 0.49 -0.30 -11.09
N GLU A 59 -0.75 -0.68 -11.43
CA GLU A 59 -1.93 0.19 -11.36
C GLU A 59 -2.14 0.66 -9.92
N ASN A 60 -2.11 -0.25 -8.94
CA ASN A 60 -2.23 0.13 -7.53
C ASN A 60 -1.11 1.09 -7.10
N LEU A 61 0.16 0.81 -7.45
CA LEU A 61 1.28 1.69 -7.11
C LEU A 61 1.13 3.09 -7.74
N GLN A 62 0.65 3.16 -8.98
CA GLN A 62 0.43 4.43 -9.68
C GLN A 62 -0.70 5.27 -9.06
N GLU A 63 -1.74 4.64 -8.54
CA GLU A 63 -2.87 5.30 -7.89
C GLU A 63 -2.56 5.80 -6.47
N ILE A 64 -1.48 5.34 -5.83
CA ILE A 64 -1.05 5.87 -4.52
C ILE A 64 -0.72 7.36 -4.64
N GLU A 65 -1.14 8.18 -3.69
CA GLU A 65 -0.71 9.59 -3.63
C GLU A 65 0.79 9.65 -3.31
N ASP A 66 1.56 10.31 -4.18
CA ASP A 66 2.99 10.53 -3.94
C ASP A 66 3.17 11.64 -2.90
N GLU A 67 3.39 11.23 -1.65
CA GLU A 67 3.65 12.14 -0.53
C GLU A 67 5.12 12.63 -0.52
N GLY A 68 5.97 12.14 -1.44
CA GLY A 68 7.39 12.48 -1.51
C GLY A 68 8.25 11.81 -0.43
N ASP A 69 7.65 10.94 0.37
CA ASP A 69 8.31 10.15 1.41
C ASP A 69 8.64 8.74 0.89
N VAL A 70 9.69 8.15 1.44
CA VAL A 70 10.07 6.76 1.17
C VAL A 70 9.19 5.81 1.97
N TYR A 71 8.74 4.74 1.32
CA TYR A 71 8.03 3.66 1.98
C TYR A 71 9.05 2.69 2.60
N GLU A 72 8.85 2.27 3.84
CA GLU A 72 9.70 1.30 4.54
C GLU A 72 9.24 -0.14 4.30
N SER A 73 7.94 -0.35 4.05
CA SER A 73 7.38 -1.66 3.74
C SER A 73 6.03 -1.58 3.03
N ILE A 74 5.48 -2.75 2.67
CA ILE A 74 4.13 -2.87 2.10
C ILE A 74 3.04 -2.38 3.06
N GLU A 75 3.28 -2.35 4.38
CA GLU A 75 2.33 -1.85 5.37
C GLU A 75 2.13 -0.33 5.27
N ASP A 76 3.14 0.41 4.80
CA ASP A 76 3.04 1.86 4.56
C ASP A 76 2.20 2.17 3.31
N ILE A 77 2.15 1.22 2.37
CA ILE A 77 1.38 1.32 1.13
C ILE A 77 -0.03 0.79 1.33
N TRP A 78 -0.16 -0.36 1.99
CA TRP A 78 -1.42 -1.04 2.22
C TRP A 78 -1.69 -1.11 3.73
N PRO A 79 -2.46 -0.16 4.29
CA PRO A 79 -2.71 -0.09 5.73
C PRO A 79 -3.56 -1.25 6.26
N ASP A 80 -4.31 -1.94 5.39
CA ASP A 80 -5.07 -3.16 5.72
C ASP A 80 -4.27 -4.44 5.38
N TYR A 81 -2.96 -4.35 5.18
CA TYR A 81 -2.12 -5.53 4.97
C TYR A 81 -2.26 -6.46 6.18
N PRO A 82 -2.65 -7.73 6.00
CA PRO A 82 -2.79 -8.66 7.10
C PRO A 82 -1.43 -8.83 7.77
N THR A 83 -1.35 -8.43 9.04
CA THR A 83 -0.11 -8.63 9.78
C THR A 83 0.16 -10.14 9.91
N LYS A 84 1.43 -10.55 9.99
CA LYS A 84 1.79 -11.97 10.15
C LYS A 84 1.11 -12.64 11.37
N ASP A 85 0.62 -11.85 12.32
CA ASP A 85 -0.18 -12.30 13.45
C ASP A 85 -1.62 -12.74 13.08
N ASP A 86 -2.18 -12.31 11.94
CA ASP A 86 -3.49 -12.76 11.43
C ASP A 86 -3.42 -14.11 10.69
N PHE A 87 -2.21 -14.54 10.28
CA PHE A 87 -1.96 -15.85 9.67
C PHE A 87 -1.71 -16.96 10.70
N LEU A 88 -1.47 -16.60 11.97
CA LEU A 88 -1.44 -17.52 13.08
C LEU A 88 -2.87 -17.90 13.47
N TRP A 89 -3.62 -18.46 12.53
CA TRP A 89 -4.79 -19.25 12.85
C TRP A 89 -4.35 -20.36 13.77
N ASN A 90 -5.00 -20.45 14.93
CA ASN A 90 -4.80 -21.47 15.96
C ASN A 90 -4.60 -22.88 15.35
N GLU A 91 -3.34 -23.30 15.15
CA GLU A 91 -3.02 -24.72 14.88
C GLU A 91 -3.29 -25.61 16.11
N ASP A 92 -3.81 -25.04 17.20
CA ASP A 92 -4.13 -25.71 18.46
C ASP A 92 -5.63 -26.06 18.63
N GLU A 93 -6.51 -25.82 17.65
CA GLU A 93 -7.87 -26.38 17.70
C GLU A 93 -7.88 -27.86 17.27
N TYR A 94 -7.62 -28.70 18.28
CA TYR A 94 -7.65 -30.18 18.33
C TYR A 94 -8.99 -30.83 17.93
#